data_AF-A0AA95JH96-F1
#
_entry.id   AF-A0AA95JH96-F1
#
_cell.length_a   1.000
_cell.length_b   1.000
_cell.length_c   1.000
_cell.angle_alpha   90.00
_cell.angle_beta   90.00
_cell.angle_gamma   90.00
#
_symmetry.space_group_name_H-M   'P 1'
#
loop_
_entity.id
_entity.type
_entity.pdbx_description
1 polymer ?
#
loop_
_entity_poly.entity_id
_entity_poly.type
_entity_poly.pdbx_seq_one_letter_code
_entity_poly.pdbx_strand_id
1 'polypeptide(L)'
;MIAVAQIIRDNRRVIARTLREEAGVGLSDLGDGLSWGEAKILIEEYASDPATHYGAELAGWSYPASTRELITLVATIRDEKAVKKLMPWALQTKTGPKATPDEVATAEAELEADIVFSS
;
A
#
# COMPACT_ATOMS: atom_id res chain seq x y z
N MET A 1 -10.36 -27.79 13.60
CA MET A 1 -11.29 -27.13 14.55
C MET A 1 -10.54 -26.24 15.53
N ILE A 2 -9.76 -26.79 16.48
CA ILE A 2 -9.01 -26.00 17.49
C ILE A 2 -8.08 -24.98 16.85
N ALA A 3 -7.36 -25.35 15.77
CA ALA A 3 -6.46 -24.45 15.07
C ALA A 3 -7.16 -23.20 14.48
N VAL A 4 -8.35 -23.36 13.89
CA VAL A 4 -9.10 -22.25 13.27
C VAL A 4 -9.63 -21.30 14.33
N ALA A 5 -10.22 -21.84 15.39
CA ALA A 5 -10.70 -21.04 16.52
C ALA A 5 -9.55 -20.28 17.21
N GLN A 6 -8.34 -20.85 17.23
CA GLN A 6 -7.16 -20.20 17.78
C GLN A 6 -6.66 -19.08 16.86
N ILE A 7 -6.55 -19.32 15.56
CA ILE A 7 -6.23 -18.28 14.56
C ILE A 7 -7.22 -17.10 14.66
N ILE A 8 -8.52 -17.40 14.76
CA ILE A 8 -9.57 -16.39 14.95
C ILE A 8 -9.40 -15.68 16.30
N ARG A 9 -9.00 -16.37 17.37
CA ARG A 9 -8.77 -15.70 18.66
C ARG A 9 -7.62 -14.70 18.56
N ASP A 10 -6.52 -15.11 17.96
CA ASP A 10 -5.28 -14.33 17.92
C ASP A 10 -5.41 -13.12 16.99
N ASN A 11 -6.20 -13.24 15.92
CA ASN A 11 -6.39 -12.20 14.90
C ASN A 11 -7.86 -11.76 14.78
N ARG A 12 -8.61 -11.80 15.90
CA ARG A 12 -10.08 -11.70 15.90
C ARG A 12 -10.62 -10.50 15.16
N ARG A 13 -10.04 -9.33 15.42
CA ARG A 13 -10.56 -8.07 14.87
C ARG A 13 -10.44 -8.03 13.35
N VAL A 14 -9.29 -8.43 12.82
CA VAL A 14 -9.01 -8.32 11.39
C VAL A 14 -9.72 -9.42 10.61
N ILE A 15 -9.75 -10.65 11.12
CA ILE A 15 -10.47 -11.76 10.49
C ILE A 15 -11.98 -11.46 10.47
N ALA A 16 -12.55 -10.94 11.56
CA ALA A 16 -13.97 -10.56 11.59
C ALA A 16 -14.32 -9.51 10.53
N ARG A 17 -13.40 -8.56 10.30
CA ARG A 17 -13.59 -7.51 9.30
C ARG A 17 -13.49 -8.09 7.88
N THR A 18 -12.46 -8.88 7.61
CA THR A 18 -12.27 -9.54 6.31
C THR A 18 -13.44 -10.44 5.95
N LEU A 19 -13.90 -11.33 6.85
CA LEU A 19 -15.03 -12.21 6.55
C LEU A 19 -16.32 -11.43 6.25
N ARG A 20 -16.53 -10.29 6.92
CA ARG A 20 -17.69 -9.44 6.69
C ARG A 20 -17.62 -8.70 5.36
N GLU A 21 -16.45 -8.18 5.00
CA GLU A 21 -16.28 -7.37 3.77
C GLU A 21 -16.19 -8.26 2.52
N GLU A 22 -15.49 -9.39 2.59
CA GLU A 22 -15.21 -10.25 1.42
C GLU A 22 -16.25 -11.37 1.22
N ALA A 23 -16.78 -11.94 2.32
CA ALA A 23 -17.71 -13.07 2.27
C ALA A 23 -19.13 -12.71 2.75
N GLY A 24 -19.34 -11.52 3.32
CA GLY A 24 -20.64 -11.13 3.90
C GLY A 24 -21.01 -11.90 5.18
N VAL A 25 -20.06 -12.58 5.82
CA VAL A 25 -20.31 -13.47 6.97
C VAL A 25 -19.76 -12.87 8.27
N GLY A 26 -20.55 -12.94 9.34
CA GLY A 26 -20.13 -12.57 10.69
C GLY A 26 -19.51 -13.74 11.46
N LEU A 27 -18.69 -13.45 12.47
CA LEU A 27 -18.16 -14.50 13.37
C LEU A 27 -19.26 -15.28 14.10
N SER A 28 -20.45 -14.71 14.26
CA SER A 28 -21.64 -15.36 14.84
C SER A 28 -22.20 -16.48 13.98
N ASP A 29 -21.93 -16.44 12.67
CA ASP A 29 -22.50 -17.37 11.71
C ASP A 29 -21.64 -18.63 11.57
N LEU A 30 -20.45 -18.65 12.19
CA LEU A 30 -19.53 -19.77 12.17
C LEU A 30 -20.06 -20.94 12.99
N GLY A 31 -20.20 -22.09 12.35
CA GLY A 31 -20.69 -23.34 12.93
C GLY A 31 -22.13 -23.66 12.54
N ASP A 32 -22.99 -22.64 12.43
CA ASP A 32 -24.40 -22.80 12.08
C ASP A 32 -24.67 -22.40 10.62
N GLY A 33 -24.29 -21.18 10.23
CA GLY A 33 -24.52 -20.63 8.88
C GLY A 33 -23.37 -20.87 7.90
N LEU A 34 -22.14 -21.00 8.41
CA LEU A 34 -20.94 -21.35 7.65
C LEU A 34 -20.21 -22.48 8.38
N SER A 35 -19.91 -23.58 7.69
CA SER A 35 -19.22 -24.69 8.35
C SER A 35 -17.80 -24.27 8.77
N TRP A 36 -17.30 -24.84 9.86
CA TRP A 36 -15.93 -24.58 10.31
C TRP A 36 -14.85 -25.00 9.29
N GLY A 37 -15.18 -25.95 8.41
CA GLY A 37 -14.31 -26.36 7.30
C GLY A 37 -14.22 -25.28 6.23
N GLU A 38 -15.34 -24.71 5.82
CA GLU A 38 -15.37 -23.59 4.86
C GLU A 38 -14.73 -22.33 5.47
N ALA A 39 -15.00 -22.04 6.73
CA ALA A 39 -14.38 -20.93 7.44
C ALA A 39 -12.85 -21.04 7.42
N LYS A 40 -12.30 -22.26 7.58
CA LYS A 40 -10.86 -22.49 7.47
C LYS A 40 -10.35 -22.13 6.08
N ILE A 41 -11.03 -22.61 5.04
CA ILE A 41 -10.63 -22.39 3.64
C ILE A 41 -10.62 -20.90 3.32
N LEU A 42 -11.68 -20.17 3.68
CA LEU A 42 -11.75 -18.72 3.47
C LEU A 42 -10.67 -17.96 4.21
N ILE A 43 -10.42 -18.30 5.49
CA ILE A 43 -9.37 -17.65 6.28
C ILE A 43 -7.99 -17.91 5.67
N GLU A 44 -7.72 -19.12 5.17
CA GLU A 44 -6.46 -19.46 4.51
C GLU A 44 -6.31 -18.75 3.16
N GLU A 45 -7.38 -18.63 2.39
CA GLU A 45 -7.41 -17.89 1.13
C GLU A 45 -7.13 -16.40 1.37
N TYR A 46 -7.86 -15.76 2.28
CA TYR A 46 -7.67 -14.35 2.60
C TYR A 46 -6.33 -14.08 3.29
N ALA A 47 -5.77 -15.04 4.04
CA ALA A 47 -4.41 -14.92 4.56
C ALA A 47 -3.37 -14.82 3.44
N SER A 48 -3.63 -15.48 2.31
CA SER A 48 -2.73 -15.49 1.15
C SER A 48 -2.91 -14.30 0.21
N ASP A 49 -3.98 -13.53 0.37
CA ASP A 49 -4.27 -12.34 -0.45
C ASP A 49 -3.99 -11.05 0.34
N PRO A 50 -2.90 -10.34 0.04
CA PRO A 50 -2.57 -9.06 0.65
C PRO A 50 -3.64 -7.98 0.40
N ALA A 51 -4.52 -8.14 -0.60
CA ALA A 51 -5.62 -7.23 -0.90
C ALA A 51 -6.83 -7.37 0.04
N THR A 52 -6.70 -8.12 1.14
CA THR A 52 -7.69 -8.18 2.23
C THR A 52 -7.10 -7.63 3.54
N HIS A 53 -7.95 -7.21 4.49
CA HIS A 53 -7.44 -6.74 5.79
C HIS A 53 -6.53 -7.77 6.48
N TYR A 54 -6.92 -9.06 6.46
CA TYR A 54 -6.17 -10.11 7.15
C TYR A 54 -4.86 -10.47 6.44
N GLY A 55 -4.89 -10.69 5.13
CA GLY A 55 -3.66 -10.95 4.38
C GLY A 55 -2.70 -9.76 4.44
N ALA A 56 -3.22 -8.54 4.53
CA ALA A 56 -2.39 -7.38 4.74
C ALA A 56 -1.71 -7.31 6.12
N GLU A 57 -2.45 -7.59 7.18
CA GLU A 57 -1.87 -7.66 8.52
C GLU A 57 -0.75 -8.72 8.60
N LEU A 58 -0.91 -9.85 7.91
CA LEU A 58 0.14 -10.88 7.80
C LEU A 58 1.34 -10.44 6.96
N ALA A 59 1.12 -9.68 5.89
CA ALA A 59 2.18 -9.13 5.05
C ALA A 59 2.90 -7.92 5.69
N GLY A 60 2.40 -7.40 6.81
CA GLY A 60 2.98 -6.25 7.51
C GLY A 60 2.78 -4.91 6.82
N TRP A 61 1.81 -4.81 5.92
CA TRP A 61 1.43 -3.55 5.26
C TRP A 61 0.03 -3.09 5.69
N SER A 62 -0.22 -1.79 5.63
CA SER A 62 -1.52 -1.22 5.99
C SER A 62 -2.58 -1.57 4.93
N TYR A 63 -3.83 -1.77 5.35
CA TYR A 63 -4.95 -1.96 4.43
C TYR A 63 -6.09 -0.95 4.64
N PRO A 64 -6.53 -0.24 3.59
CA PRO A 64 -5.85 -0.11 2.29
C PRO A 64 -4.43 0.45 2.45
N ALA A 65 -3.56 0.19 1.46
CA ALA A 65 -2.18 0.67 1.47
C ALA A 65 -2.13 2.18 1.77
N SER A 66 -1.33 2.57 2.75
CA SER A 66 -1.16 3.97 3.12
C SER A 66 -0.50 4.75 1.99
N THR A 67 -0.75 6.06 1.94
CA THR A 67 -0.07 6.96 0.98
C THR A 67 1.45 6.83 1.06
N ARG A 68 2.01 6.64 2.26
CA ARG A 68 3.46 6.45 2.45
C ARG A 68 3.96 5.16 1.80
N GLU A 69 3.30 4.03 2.03
CA GLU A 69 3.65 2.75 1.43
C GLU A 69 3.54 2.80 -0.11
N LEU A 70 2.50 3.47 -0.62
CA LEU A 70 2.30 3.69 -2.05
C LEU A 70 3.41 4.56 -2.67
N ILE A 71 3.85 5.63 -1.99
CA ILE A 71 4.99 6.46 -2.42
C ILE A 71 6.29 5.65 -2.41
N THR A 72 6.52 4.84 -1.37
CA THR A 72 7.69 3.96 -1.28
C THR A 72 7.72 2.95 -2.43
N LEU A 73 6.58 2.32 -2.74
CA LEU A 73 6.47 1.42 -3.89
C LEU A 73 6.82 2.15 -5.19
N VAL A 74 6.25 3.33 -5.43
CA VAL A 74 6.53 4.14 -6.62
C VAL A 74 8.01 4.49 -6.74
N ALA A 75 8.67 4.85 -5.65
CA ALA A 75 10.10 5.18 -5.67
C ALA A 75 10.98 4.00 -6.11
N THR A 76 10.50 2.76 -5.97
CA THR A 76 11.23 1.57 -6.43
C THR A 76 10.99 1.25 -7.92
N ILE A 77 9.89 1.74 -8.50
CA ILE A 77 9.55 1.52 -9.91
C ILE A 77 10.29 2.54 -10.77
N ARG A 78 11.21 2.06 -11.61
CA ARG A 78 12.01 2.93 -12.50
C ARG A 78 11.23 3.48 -13.69
N ASP A 79 10.14 2.84 -14.09
CA ASP A 79 9.32 3.27 -15.23
C ASP A 79 8.24 4.28 -14.79
N GLU A 80 8.44 5.55 -15.14
CA GLU A 80 7.52 6.65 -14.84
C GLU A 80 6.11 6.43 -15.42
N LYS A 81 6.00 5.75 -16.57
CA LYS A 81 4.70 5.47 -17.20
C LYS A 81 3.94 4.40 -16.43
N ALA A 82 4.64 3.39 -15.91
CA ALA A 82 4.06 2.38 -15.03
C ALA A 82 3.61 3.00 -13.70
N VAL A 83 4.42 3.87 -13.10
CA VAL A 83 4.07 4.63 -11.89
C VAL A 83 2.76 5.40 -12.06
N LYS A 84 2.61 6.14 -13.17
CA LYS A 84 1.40 6.94 -13.43
C LYS A 84 0.12 6.10 -13.57
N LYS A 85 0.23 4.85 -14.02
CA LYS A 85 -0.92 3.92 -14.13
C LYS A 85 -1.31 3.28 -12.80
N LEU A 86 -0.33 3.08 -11.91
CA LEU A 86 -0.52 2.40 -10.64
C LEU A 86 -1.05 3.33 -9.54
N MET A 87 -0.82 4.64 -9.66
CA MET A 87 -1.25 5.57 -8.64
C MET A 87 -2.77 5.82 -8.69
N PRO A 88 -3.47 5.73 -7.54
CA PRO A 88 -4.89 6.09 -7.47
C PRO A 88 -5.11 7.62 -7.51
N TRP A 89 -4.03 8.42 -7.59
CA TRP A 89 -4.05 9.87 -7.77
C TRP A 89 -2.99 10.31 -8.79
N ALA A 90 -3.22 11.45 -9.45
CA ALA A 90 -2.22 12.03 -10.34
C ALA A 90 -1.10 12.70 -9.53
N LEU A 91 0.13 12.20 -9.64
CA LEU A 91 1.30 12.97 -9.21
C LEU A 91 1.45 14.17 -10.14
N GLN A 92 1.25 15.37 -9.60
CA GLN A 92 1.66 16.61 -10.26
C GLN A 92 3.20 16.58 -10.32
N THR A 93 3.75 15.97 -11.37
CA THR A 93 5.13 16.26 -11.77
C THR A 93 5.17 17.76 -11.99
N LYS A 94 6.07 18.48 -11.32
CA LYS A 94 6.17 19.94 -11.44
C LYS A 94 6.37 20.32 -12.90
N THR A 95 5.28 20.57 -13.62
CA THR A 95 5.26 21.18 -14.94
C THR A 95 5.31 22.69 -14.72
N GLY A 96 6.35 23.14 -14.01
CA GLY A 96 6.72 24.55 -14.10
C GLY A 96 7.09 24.84 -15.56
N PRO A 97 6.95 26.09 -16.04
CA PRO A 97 7.55 26.47 -17.31
C PRO A 97 9.02 26.03 -17.31
N LYS A 98 9.45 25.36 -18.39
CA LYS A 98 10.87 25.04 -18.56
C LYS A 98 11.64 26.36 -18.43
N ALA A 99 12.64 26.39 -17.54
CA ALA A 99 13.54 27.53 -17.41
C ALA A 99 14.06 27.89 -18.81
N THR A 100 13.95 29.17 -19.14
CA THR A 100 14.47 29.70 -20.40
C THR A 100 16.00 29.65 -20.38
N PRO A 101 16.66 29.59 -21.55
CA PRO A 101 18.13 29.57 -21.61
C PRO A 101 18.78 30.74 -20.85
N ASP A 102 18.14 31.91 -20.86
CA ASP A 102 18.63 33.11 -20.17
C ASP A 102 18.54 33.00 -18.64
N GLU A 103 17.48 32.37 -18.11
CA GLU A 103 17.33 32.09 -16.67
C GLU A 103 18.37 31.07 -16.20
N VAL A 104 18.68 30.06 -17.02
CA VAL A 104 19.71 29.07 -16.71
C VAL A 104 21.10 29.70 -16.70
N ALA A 105 21.43 30.52 -17.70
CA ALA A 105 22.71 31.21 -17.77
C ALA A 105 22.94 32.17 -16.60
N THR A 106 21.88 32.85 -16.15
CA THR A 106 21.95 33.74 -14.97
C THR A 106 22.19 32.93 -13.69
N ALA A 107 21.46 31.83 -13.50
CA ALA A 107 21.62 30.97 -12.33
C ALA A 107 22.99 30.29 -12.28
N GLU A 108 23.53 29.86 -13.43
CA GLU A 108 24.89 29.29 -13.52
C GLU A 108 25.95 30.34 -13.17
N ALA A 109 25.80 31.58 -13.66
CA ALA A 109 26.71 32.68 -13.31
C ALA A 109 26.67 33.04 -11.83
N GLU A 110 25.49 33.03 -11.21
CA GLU A 110 25.33 33.22 -9.77
C GLU A 110 25.96 32.08 -8.97
N LEU A 111 25.81 30.83 -9.42
CA LEU A 111 26.42 29.66 -8.78
C LEU A 111 27.95 29.71 -8.84
N GLU A 112 28.50 30.06 -10.00
CA GLU A 112 29.95 30.21 -10.22
C GLU A 112 30.54 31.35 -9.36
N ALA A 113 29.77 32.43 -9.16
CA ALA A 113 30.16 33.54 -8.29
C ALA A 113 30.14 33.17 -6.80
N ASP A 114 29.30 32.22 -6.39
CA ASP A 114 29.16 31.79 -5.00
C ASP A 114 30.12 30.63 -4.63
N ILE A 115 30.71 29.95 -5.62
CA ILE A 115 31.78 28.96 -5.40
C ILE A 115 33.10 29.68 -5.07
N VAL A 116 33.26 30.07 -3.80
CA VAL A 116 34.54 30.52 -3.25
C VAL A 116 35.35 29.29 -2.83
N PHE A 117 36.34 28.90 -3.64
CA PHE A 117 37.38 27.98 -3.18
C PHE A 117 38.34 28.75 -2.25
N SER A 118 38.21 28.58 -0.94
CA SER A 118 39.22 29.09 0.00
C SER A 118 40.53 28.33 -0.20
N SER A 119 41.60 29.05 -0.54
CA SER A 119 42.97 28.54 -0.60
C SER A 119 43.53 28.23 0.78
#